data_AF-A0A3M1N1E8-F1
#
_entry.id   AF-A0A3M1N1E8-F1
#
_cell.length_a   1.000
_cell.length_b   1.000
_cell.length_c   1.000
_cell.angle_alpha   90.00
_cell.angle_beta   90.00
_cell.angle_gamma   90.00
#
_symmetry.space_group_name_H-M   'P 1'
#
loop_
_entity.id
_entity.type
_entity.pdbx_description
1 polymer ?
#
loop_
_entity_poly.entity_id
_entity_poly.type
_entity_poly.pdbx_seq_one_letter_code
_entity_poly.pdbx_strand_id
1 'polypeptide(L)' 'PTLSMPALLLAGELDPKYPALMTRMAARMPRAALRVVAQAGHNVHAEKPHAWLRAVMRHLRI' A
#
# COMPACT_ATOMS: atom_id res chain seq x y z
N PRO A 1 8.68 -1.13 19.89
CA PRO A 1 9.35 -1.77 18.72
C PRO A 1 9.20 -0.93 17.46
N THR A 2 10.29 -0.73 16.71
CA THR A 2 10.31 0.03 15.45
C THR A 2 10.60 -0.91 14.29
N LEU A 3 9.81 -0.83 13.21
CA LEU A 3 10.05 -1.58 11.98
C LEU A 3 11.15 -0.88 11.17
N SER A 4 12.28 -1.54 10.99
CA SER A 4 13.48 -0.96 10.38
C SER A 4 13.74 -1.42 8.95
N MET A 5 12.90 -2.29 8.37
CA MET A 5 12.98 -2.75 6.98
C MET A 5 12.12 -1.89 6.04
N PRO A 6 12.35 -1.90 4.71
CA PRO A 6 11.39 -1.36 3.74
C PRO A 6 10.05 -2.07 3.86
N ALA A 7 8.95 -1.33 3.71
CA ALA A 7 7.60 -1.89 3.68
C ALA A 7 6.76 -1.21 2.60
N LEU A 8 5.86 -1.95 1.98
CA LEU A 8 4.82 -1.39 1.10
C LEU A 8 3.47 -1.45 1.81
N LEU A 9 2.87 -0.29 2.04
CA LEU A 9 1.50 -0.14 2.51
C LEU A 9 0.62 0.10 1.29
N LEU A 10 -0.27 -0.84 0.96
CA LEU A 10 -1.07 -0.79 -0.25
C LEU A 10 -2.57 -0.88 0.10
N ALA A 11 -3.35 0.11 -0.32
CA ALA A 11 -4.78 0.20 -0.08
C ALA A 11 -5.54 0.65 -1.33
N GLY A 12 -6.82 0.29 -1.43
CA GLY A 12 -7.71 0.84 -2.45
C GLY A 12 -8.32 2.16 -2.00
N GLU A 13 -8.52 3.08 -2.95
CA GLU A 13 -9.13 4.39 -2.73
C GLU A 13 -10.58 4.31 -2.22
N LEU A 14 -11.36 3.32 -2.67
CA LEU A 14 -12.77 3.14 -2.34
C LEU A 14 -12.98 2.45 -0.98
N ASP A 15 -11.91 2.08 -0.28
CA ASP A 15 -11.94 1.55 1.08
C ASP A 15 -11.35 2.58 2.07
N PRO A 16 -12.09 3.66 2.40
CA PRO A 16 -11.56 4.87 3.02
C PRO A 16 -10.89 4.64 4.38
N LYS A 17 -11.23 3.54 5.06
CA LYS A 17 -10.63 3.16 6.34
C LYS A 17 -9.11 2.96 6.21
N TYR A 18 -8.66 2.27 5.15
CA TYR A 18 -7.27 1.84 5.05
C TYR A 18 -6.30 2.92 4.57
N PRO A 19 -6.61 3.78 3.56
CA PRO A 19 -5.77 4.93 3.23
C PRO A 19 -5.52 5.84 4.44
N ALA A 20 -6.56 6.12 5.24
CA ALA A 20 -6.42 6.93 6.45
C ALA A 20 -5.54 6.24 7.51
N LEU A 21 -5.76 4.94 7.76
CA LEU A 21 -4.94 4.18 8.70
C LEU A 21 -3.48 4.09 8.24
N MET A 22 -3.25 3.75 6.98
CA MET A 22 -1.91 3.57 6.42
C MET A 22 -1.15 4.89 6.28
N THR A 23 -1.83 6.02 6.10
CA THR A 23 -1.20 7.35 6.20
C THR A 23 -0.60 7.57 7.60
N ARG A 24 -1.34 7.23 8.66
CA ARG A 24 -0.84 7.28 10.04
C ARG A 24 0.29 6.27 10.31
N MET A 25 0.22 5.09 9.68
CA MET A 25 1.31 4.10 9.75
C MET A 25 2.58 4.60 9.07
N ALA A 26 2.47 5.16 7.85
CA ALA A 26 3.59 5.69 7.09
C ALA A 26 4.32 6.81 7.86
N ALA A 27 3.58 7.68 8.56
CA ALA A 27 4.16 8.70 9.43
C ALA A 27 5.02 8.12 10.58
N ARG A 28 4.82 6.87 10.96
CA ARG A 28 5.55 6.17 12.04
C ARG A 28 6.55 5.13 11.52
N MET A 29 6.56 4.88 10.20
CA MET A 29 7.37 3.87 9.54
C MET A 29 8.27 4.56 8.50
N PRO A 30 9.46 5.04 8.88
CA PRO A 30 10.29 5.91 8.03
C PRO A 30 10.75 5.27 6.71
N ARG A 31 10.69 3.93 6.60
CA ARG A 31 11.02 3.18 5.38
C ARG A 31 9.80 2.62 4.64
N ALA A 32 8.58 2.97 5.07
CA ALA A 32 7.37 2.55 4.39
C ALA A 32 7.08 3.42 3.17
N ALA A 33 6.68 2.79 2.07
CA ALA A 33 6.05 3.45 0.94
C ALA A 33 4.54 3.21 1.01
N LEU A 34 3.75 4.28 0.96
CA LEU A 34 2.29 4.20 0.84
C LEU A 34 1.87 4.25 -0.62
N ARG A 35 1.01 3.32 -1.04
CA ARG A 35 0.36 3.34 -2.34
C ARG A 35 -1.15 3.16 -2.21
N VAL A 36 -1.88 4.20 -2.60
CA VAL A 36 -3.34 4.14 -2.76
C VAL A 36 -3.66 3.87 -4.23
N VAL A 37 -4.44 2.83 -4.51
CA VAL A 37 -4.83 2.44 -5.86
C VAL A 37 -6.21 3.01 -6.17
N ALA A 38 -6.25 3.87 -7.19
CA ALA A 38 -7.48 4.52 -7.63
C ALA A 38 -8.54 3.50 -8.07
N GLN A 39 -9.81 3.79 -7.75
CA GLN A 39 -10.97 2.98 -8.12
C GLN A 39 -10.89 1.50 -7.66
N ALA A 40 -10.19 1.20 -6.57
CA ALA A 40 -10.16 -0.12 -5.95
C ALA A 40 -10.73 -0.02 -4.53
N GLY A 41 -11.48 -1.03 -4.11
CA GLY A 41 -11.91 -1.25 -2.74
C GLY A 41 -10.88 -2.06 -1.94
N HIS A 42 -11.38 -2.98 -1.13
CA HIS A 42 -10.55 -3.74 -0.20
C HIS A 42 -9.61 -4.73 -0.90
N ASN A 43 -10.08 -5.40 -1.94
CA ASN A 43 -9.40 -6.52 -2.58
C ASN A 43 -8.60 -6.05 -3.80
N VAL A 44 -7.66 -5.13 -3.60
CA VAL A 44 -6.90 -4.47 -4.68
C VAL A 44 -6.25 -5.46 -5.66
N HIS A 45 -5.79 -6.63 -5.17
CA HIS A 45 -5.20 -7.68 -5.99
C HIS A 45 -6.20 -8.32 -6.96
N ALA A 46 -7.47 -8.43 -6.58
CA ALA A 46 -8.54 -8.96 -7.43
C ALA A 46 -9.15 -7.87 -8.33
N GLU A 47 -9.33 -6.67 -7.79
CA GLU A 47 -10.01 -5.55 -8.46
C GLU A 47 -9.12 -4.83 -9.48
N LYS A 48 -7.83 -4.68 -9.17
CA LYS A 48 -6.82 -4.01 -10.01
C LYS A 48 -5.52 -4.84 -10.07
N PRO A 49 -5.56 -6.08 -10.57
CA PRO A 49 -4.42 -7.03 -10.54
C PRO A 49 -3.13 -6.45 -11.12
N HIS A 50 -3.22 -5.72 -12.24
CA HIS A 50 -2.06 -5.08 -12.85
C HIS A 50 -1.47 -3.95 -12.00
N ALA A 51 -2.30 -3.16 -11.32
CA ALA A 51 -1.82 -2.07 -10.46
C ALA A 51 -1.18 -2.63 -9.19
N TRP A 52 -1.80 -3.66 -8.61
CA TRP A 52 -1.26 -4.42 -7.49
C TRP A 52 0.11 -5.04 -7.84
N LEU A 53 0.19 -5.79 -8.93
CA LEU A 53 1.42 -6.48 -9.36
C LEU A 53 2.56 -5.48 -9.61
N ARG A 54 2.29 -4.37 -10.32
CA ARG A 54 3.30 -3.32 -10.53
C ARG A 54 3.81 -2.72 -9.22
N ALA A 55 2.94 -2.53 -8.23
CA ALA A 55 3.34 -1.99 -6.93
C ALA A 55 4.24 -2.98 -6.17
N VAL A 56 3.87 -4.26 -6.18
CA VAL A 56 4.65 -5.33 -5.54
C VAL A 56 6.00 -5.52 -6.22
N MET A 57 6.03 -5.65 -7.55
CA MET A 57 7.27 -5.80 -8.32
C MET A 57 8.23 -4.64 -8.10
N ARG A 58 7.73 -3.39 -8.15
CA ARG A 58 8.54 -2.19 -7.85
C ARG A 58 9.12 -2.22 -6.44
N HIS A 59 8.36 -2.72 -5.45
CA HIS A 59 8.84 -2.82 -4.08
C HIS A 59 9.92 -3.90 -3.93
N LEU A 60 9.75 -5.04 -4.61
CA LEU A 60 10.69 -6.15 -4.63
C LEU A 60 11.89 -5.92 -5.56
N ARG A 61 11.83 -4.88 -6.41
CA ARG A 61 12.85 -4.54 -7.42
C ARG A 61 13.06 -5.67 -8.44
N ILE A 62 11.96 -6.27 -8.86
CA ILE A 62 11.88 -7.28 -9.93
C ILE A 62 11.06 -6.75 -11.11
#